data_AF-A0A3B4AQE8-F1
#
_entry.id   AF-A0A3B4AQE8-F1
#
_cell.length_a   1.000
_cell.length_b   1.000
_cell.length_c   1.000
_cell.angle_alpha   90.00
_cell.angle_beta   90.00
_cell.angle_gamma   90.00
#
_symmetry.space_group_name_H-M   'P 1'
#
loop_
_entity.id
_entity.type
_entity.pdbx_description
1 polymer ?
#
loop_
_entity_poly.entity_id
_entity_poly.type
_entity_poly.pdbx_seq_one_letter_code
_entity_poly.pdbx_strand_id
1 'polypeptide(L)'
;MNDEPFSAAMSSPYSACVLKAGYSVAQPDGTFKADGTITLLTGPRNILVDTGGPWDRDFLLGSLEERGLSAGDINVVVGTHGHSDHVGNLGLFPGALLVVGFDVCRGDTYVDSGLARGELGQGIIPTPGHSGQDVSVKVRGTASGELLVAGDLFENYQDESSWRELSLNPALQQQHRQRALQTADIIIPGHGLPFRVTRGAQEPQEAS
;
A
#
# COMPACT_ATOMS: atom_id res chain seq x y z
N MET A 1 -17.19 -25.03 5.13
CA MET A 1 -16.12 -24.54 6.02
C MET A 1 -16.17 -23.02 5.95
N ASN A 2 -16.52 -22.38 7.05
CA ASN A 2 -16.66 -20.92 7.11
C ASN A 2 -15.27 -20.32 7.24
N ASP A 3 -14.65 -19.96 6.12
CA ASP A 3 -13.49 -19.07 6.11
C ASP A 3 -14.00 -17.64 6.31
N GLU A 4 -14.14 -17.24 7.58
CA GLU A 4 -14.30 -15.83 7.95
C GLU A 4 -13.15 -15.03 7.30
N PRO A 5 -13.43 -14.07 6.39
CA PRO A 5 -12.39 -13.42 5.60
C PRO A 5 -11.40 -12.60 6.44
N PHE A 6 -11.73 -12.33 7.71
CA PHE A 6 -11.03 -11.38 8.57
C PHE A 6 -10.47 -11.93 9.90
N SER A 7 -10.45 -13.26 10.12
CA SER A 7 -10.26 -13.83 11.45
C SER A 7 -8.82 -13.89 12.01
N ALA A 8 -7.76 -13.53 11.28
CA ALA A 8 -6.40 -13.64 11.82
C ALA A 8 -5.59 -12.35 11.61
N ALA A 9 -5.26 -11.65 12.70
CA ALA A 9 -4.26 -10.60 12.67
C ALA A 9 -3.01 -11.07 11.90
N MET A 10 -2.37 -10.19 11.12
CA MET A 10 -1.07 -10.42 10.49
C MET A 10 0.03 -10.53 11.57
N SER A 11 -0.06 -11.53 12.45
CA SER A 11 0.89 -11.87 13.52
C SER A 11 1.73 -13.09 13.17
N SER A 12 1.55 -13.66 11.97
CA SER A 12 2.44 -14.64 11.35
C SER A 12 3.48 -13.90 10.50
N PRO A 13 4.74 -14.36 10.40
CA PRO A 13 5.79 -13.59 9.75
C PRO A 13 5.50 -13.47 8.26
N TYR A 14 5.16 -12.27 7.82
CA TYR A 14 5.15 -11.91 6.41
C TYR A 14 6.54 -11.46 5.99
N SER A 15 6.97 -11.93 4.83
CA SER A 15 8.06 -11.33 4.06
C SER A 15 7.47 -10.28 3.13
N ALA A 16 8.14 -9.13 2.99
CA ALA A 16 7.76 -8.09 2.05
C ALA A 16 8.81 -7.95 0.96
N CYS A 17 8.38 -7.92 -0.29
CA CYS A 17 9.21 -7.74 -1.47
C CYS A 17 8.62 -6.64 -2.34
N VAL A 18 9.36 -5.55 -2.54
CA VAL A 18 9.01 -4.56 -3.56
C VAL A 18 9.38 -5.15 -4.92
N LEU A 19 8.36 -5.50 -5.71
CA LEU A 19 8.56 -6.03 -7.06
C LEU A 19 9.07 -4.93 -7.99
N LYS A 20 8.49 -3.73 -7.86
CA LYS A 20 8.85 -2.53 -8.61
C LYS A 20 8.69 -1.32 -7.72
N ALA A 21 9.74 -0.51 -7.60
CA ALA A 21 9.60 0.81 -7.00
C ALA A 21 8.88 1.74 -7.98
N GLY A 22 7.92 2.50 -7.48
CA GLY A 22 7.23 3.51 -8.26
C GLY A 22 8.15 4.69 -8.59
N TYR A 23 7.67 5.52 -9.50
CA TYR A 23 8.36 6.72 -9.94
C TYR A 23 7.37 7.77 -10.41
N SER A 24 7.79 9.03 -10.36
CA SER A 24 7.10 10.16 -10.98
C SER A 24 8.17 11.14 -11.47
N VAL A 25 8.28 11.30 -12.79
CA VAL A 25 9.39 12.02 -13.44
C VAL A 25 8.84 13.02 -14.45
N ALA A 26 9.04 14.30 -14.16
CA ALA A 26 8.72 15.40 -15.06
C ALA A 26 9.49 15.29 -16.39
N GLN A 27 8.83 15.65 -17.48
CA GLN A 27 9.38 15.66 -18.83
C GLN A 27 9.55 17.12 -19.33
N PRO A 28 10.47 17.37 -20.29
CA PRO A 28 10.72 18.72 -20.82
C PRO A 28 9.52 19.40 -21.48
N ASP A 29 8.53 18.63 -21.92
CA ASP A 29 7.30 19.12 -22.56
C ASP A 29 6.18 19.45 -21.55
N GLY A 30 6.46 19.38 -20.25
CA GLY A 30 5.50 19.63 -19.18
C GLY A 30 4.63 18.42 -18.83
N THR A 31 4.84 17.25 -19.46
CA THR A 31 4.19 15.99 -19.07
C THR A 31 4.96 15.28 -17.95
N PHE A 32 4.40 14.19 -17.43
CA PHE A 32 5.04 13.34 -16.43
C PHE A 32 4.97 11.89 -16.86
N LYS A 33 6.04 11.13 -16.58
CA LYS A 33 6.00 9.66 -16.58
C LYS A 33 5.89 9.20 -15.15
N ALA A 34 4.84 8.47 -14.84
CA ALA A 34 4.58 7.99 -13.50
C ALA A 34 4.07 6.56 -13.50
N ASP A 35 4.34 5.87 -12.40
CA ASP A 35 3.84 4.55 -12.13
C ASP A 35 3.95 4.19 -10.65
N GLY A 36 2.99 3.41 -10.14
CA GLY A 36 2.90 3.05 -8.73
C GLY A 36 3.86 1.92 -8.33
N THR A 37 4.30 1.95 -7.08
CA THR A 37 5.05 0.87 -6.44
C THR A 37 4.20 -0.41 -6.36
N ILE A 38 4.77 -1.56 -6.72
CA ILE A 38 4.11 -2.86 -6.57
C ILE A 38 4.82 -3.64 -5.46
N THR A 39 4.08 -4.07 -4.44
CA THR A 39 4.62 -4.82 -3.30
C THR A 39 3.95 -6.17 -3.14
N LEU A 40 4.73 -7.24 -3.06
CA LEU A 40 4.28 -8.58 -2.72
C LEU A 40 4.58 -8.88 -1.24
N LEU A 41 3.56 -9.29 -0.50
CA LEU A 41 3.67 -9.84 0.85
C LEU A 41 3.43 -11.34 0.81
N THR A 42 4.41 -12.13 1.26
CA THR A 42 4.35 -13.60 1.31
C THR A 42 4.26 -14.07 2.75
N GLY A 43 3.25 -14.87 3.07
CA GLY A 43 3.01 -15.43 4.39
C GLY A 43 1.98 -16.56 4.31
N PRO A 44 1.10 -16.73 5.31
CA PRO A 44 -0.02 -17.68 5.23
C PRO A 44 -0.95 -17.43 4.03
N ARG A 45 -1.00 -16.19 3.54
CA ARG A 45 -1.64 -15.80 2.28
C ARG A 45 -0.68 -14.93 1.48
N ASN A 46 -0.71 -15.02 0.16
CA ASN A 46 -0.01 -14.08 -0.70
C ASN A 46 -0.90 -12.85 -0.91
N ILE A 47 -0.36 -11.68 -0.55
CA ILE A 47 -1.05 -10.40 -0.70
C ILE A 47 -0.24 -9.55 -1.68
N LEU A 48 -0.89 -9.07 -2.73
CA LEU A 48 -0.32 -8.08 -3.63
C LEU A 48 -0.88 -6.70 -3.25
N VAL A 49 -0.02 -5.73 -3.00
CA VAL A 49 -0.42 -4.34 -2.73
C VAL A 49 -0.02 -3.49 -3.93
N ASP A 50 -1.03 -2.88 -4.53
CA ASP A 50 -1.03 -2.25 -5.86
C ASP A 50 -0.57 -3.18 -6.99
N THR A 51 -0.83 -2.76 -8.22
CA THR A 51 -0.68 -3.59 -9.43
C THR A 51 -0.01 -2.85 -10.59
N GLY A 52 0.44 -1.62 -10.36
CA GLY A 52 0.98 -0.75 -11.40
C GLY A 52 -0.08 -0.29 -12.39
N GLY A 53 0.36 0.43 -13.42
CA GLY A 53 -0.48 0.80 -14.56
C GLY A 53 -0.73 -0.38 -15.50
N PRO A 54 -1.71 -0.27 -16.44
CA PRO A 54 -1.98 -1.33 -17.41
C PRO A 54 -0.77 -1.74 -18.26
N TRP A 55 0.22 -0.84 -18.39
CA TRP A 55 1.47 -1.07 -19.10
C TRP A 55 2.44 -2.02 -18.37
N ASP A 56 2.23 -2.32 -17.08
CA ASP A 56 3.04 -3.28 -16.31
C ASP A 56 2.59 -4.73 -16.41
N ARG A 57 1.54 -5.02 -17.17
CA ARG A 57 0.93 -6.36 -17.24
C ARG A 57 1.97 -7.48 -17.32
N ASP A 58 2.88 -7.39 -18.29
CA ASP A 58 3.88 -8.43 -18.54
C ASP A 58 4.98 -8.45 -17.48
N PHE A 59 5.38 -7.26 -17.00
CA PHE A 59 6.34 -7.13 -15.90
C PHE A 59 5.82 -7.78 -14.61
N LEU A 60 4.56 -7.53 -14.26
CA LEU A 60 3.94 -8.05 -13.05
C LEU A 60 3.83 -9.58 -13.10
N LEU A 61 3.36 -10.13 -14.23
CA LEU A 61 3.29 -11.58 -14.42
C LEU A 61 4.69 -12.23 -14.37
N GLY A 62 5.67 -11.66 -15.05
CA GLY A 62 7.05 -12.15 -15.01
C GLY A 62 7.67 -12.09 -13.61
N SER A 63 7.43 -11.00 -12.87
CA SER A 63 7.93 -10.85 -11.49
C SER A 63 7.35 -11.89 -10.53
N LEU A 64 6.09 -12.29 -10.72
CA LEU A 64 5.47 -13.37 -9.95
C LEU A 64 6.04 -14.73 -10.36
N GLU A 65 6.20 -14.98 -11.66
CA GLU A 65 6.74 -16.23 -12.20
C GLU A 65 8.18 -16.49 -11.74
N GLU A 66 9.04 -15.46 -11.71
CA GLU A 66 10.40 -15.53 -11.15
C GLU A 66 10.45 -15.99 -9.69
N ARG A 67 9.33 -15.83 -8.97
CA ARG A 67 9.16 -16.23 -7.57
C ARG A 67 8.39 -17.55 -7.44
N GLY A 68 8.13 -18.24 -8.55
CA GLY A 68 7.38 -19.49 -8.60
C GLY A 68 5.89 -19.33 -8.32
N LEU A 69 5.34 -18.13 -8.52
CA LEU A 69 3.93 -17.81 -8.31
C LEU A 69 3.24 -17.53 -9.65
N SER A 70 2.02 -18.03 -9.79
CA SER A 70 1.07 -17.59 -10.82
C SER A 70 0.13 -16.52 -10.26
N ALA A 71 -0.64 -15.86 -11.14
CA ALA A 71 -1.69 -14.95 -10.69
C ALA A 71 -2.76 -15.64 -9.82
N GLY A 72 -2.98 -16.95 -10.01
CA GLY A 72 -3.91 -17.75 -9.21
C GLY A 72 -3.43 -18.01 -7.77
N ASP A 73 -2.14 -17.84 -7.51
CA ASP A 73 -1.55 -18.01 -6.17
C ASP A 73 -1.68 -16.76 -5.30
N ILE A 74 -2.15 -15.64 -5.86
CA ILE A 74 -2.43 -14.41 -5.12
C ILE A 74 -3.81 -14.51 -4.46
N ASN A 75 -3.85 -14.44 -3.14
CA ASN A 75 -5.08 -14.61 -2.38
C ASN A 75 -5.85 -13.31 -2.17
N VAL A 76 -5.12 -12.19 -2.06
CA VAL A 76 -5.67 -10.85 -1.83
C VAL A 76 -4.92 -9.84 -2.70
N VAL A 77 -5.65 -8.94 -3.34
CA VAL A 77 -5.08 -7.75 -4.01
C VAL A 77 -5.63 -6.51 -3.31
N VAL A 78 -4.74 -5.66 -2.82
CA VAL A 78 -5.07 -4.39 -2.18
C VAL A 78 -4.66 -3.26 -3.11
N GLY A 79 -5.61 -2.64 -3.80
CA GLY A 79 -5.44 -1.34 -4.42
C GLY A 79 -5.55 -0.26 -3.34
N THR A 80 -4.43 0.41 -3.05
CA THR A 80 -4.36 1.46 -2.03
C THR A 80 -5.36 2.57 -2.31
N HIS A 81 -5.56 2.90 -3.59
CA HIS A 81 -6.57 3.82 -4.08
C HIS A 81 -6.85 3.57 -5.58
N GLY A 82 -7.79 4.32 -6.16
CA GLY A 82 -8.35 4.05 -7.50
C GLY A 82 -7.61 4.67 -8.70
N HIS A 83 -6.39 5.21 -8.54
CA HIS A 83 -5.67 5.77 -9.69
C HIS A 83 -5.13 4.69 -10.63
N SER A 84 -5.06 5.03 -11.92
CA SER A 84 -4.83 4.08 -13.01
C SER A 84 -3.51 3.32 -12.91
N ASP A 85 -2.50 3.93 -12.32
CA ASP A 85 -1.15 3.43 -12.10
C ASP A 85 -0.98 2.61 -10.81
N HIS A 86 -2.05 2.44 -10.03
CA HIS A 86 -2.09 1.55 -8.86
C HIS A 86 -3.00 0.33 -9.11
N VAL A 87 -4.10 0.51 -9.84
CA VAL A 87 -5.11 -0.55 -10.06
C VAL A 87 -5.22 -1.01 -11.52
N GLY A 88 -4.20 -0.72 -12.34
CA GLY A 88 -4.23 -0.98 -13.77
C GLY A 88 -4.33 -2.46 -14.16
N ASN A 89 -3.93 -3.37 -13.27
CA ASN A 89 -3.88 -4.81 -13.56
C ASN A 89 -4.77 -5.67 -12.63
N LEU A 90 -5.79 -5.09 -11.98
CA LEU A 90 -6.73 -5.87 -11.15
C LEU A 90 -7.32 -7.09 -11.88
N GLY A 91 -7.60 -6.94 -13.18
CA GLY A 91 -8.16 -8.01 -14.03
C GLY A 91 -7.28 -9.26 -14.20
N LEU A 92 -6.00 -9.21 -13.79
CA LEU A 92 -5.13 -10.39 -13.76
C LEU A 92 -5.46 -11.36 -12.62
N PHE A 93 -6.18 -10.92 -11.59
CA PHE A 93 -6.37 -11.66 -10.34
C PHE A 93 -7.85 -11.97 -10.04
N PRO A 94 -8.60 -12.62 -10.96
CA PRO A 94 -10.05 -12.80 -10.81
C PRO A 94 -10.46 -13.70 -9.63
N GLY A 95 -9.55 -14.52 -9.09
CA GLY A 95 -9.80 -15.39 -7.95
C GLY A 95 -9.48 -14.78 -6.58
N ALA A 96 -8.81 -13.62 -6.55
CA ALA A 96 -8.39 -12.97 -5.31
C ALA A 96 -9.57 -12.28 -4.60
N LEU A 97 -9.44 -12.07 -3.29
CA LEU A 97 -10.23 -11.04 -2.61
C LEU A 97 -9.66 -9.68 -3.02
N LEU A 98 -10.49 -8.81 -3.59
CA LEU A 98 -10.08 -7.47 -3.98
C LEU A 98 -10.46 -6.49 -2.86
N VAL A 99 -9.52 -5.63 -2.50
CA VAL A 99 -9.72 -4.47 -1.64
C VAL A 99 -9.27 -3.26 -2.44
N VAL A 100 -10.19 -2.39 -2.87
CA VAL A 100 -9.86 -1.18 -3.62
C VAL A 100 -10.43 0.01 -2.86
N GLY A 101 -9.54 0.76 -2.21
CA GLY A 101 -9.95 1.72 -1.19
C GLY A 101 -10.81 1.05 -0.12
N PHE A 102 -12.07 1.46 0.03
CA PHE A 102 -12.98 0.89 1.03
C PHE A 102 -13.86 -0.25 0.51
N ASP A 103 -13.85 -0.50 -0.80
CA ASP A 103 -14.62 -1.58 -1.40
C ASP A 103 -13.89 -2.92 -1.25
N VAL A 104 -14.60 -3.91 -0.71
CA VAL A 104 -14.08 -5.28 -0.57
C VAL A 104 -15.00 -6.24 -1.29
N CYS A 105 -14.46 -7.02 -2.23
CA CYS A 105 -15.26 -7.98 -2.98
C CYS A 105 -14.50 -9.25 -3.35
N ARG A 106 -15.27 -10.31 -3.62
CA ARG A 106 -14.81 -11.51 -4.32
C ARG A 106 -15.71 -11.71 -5.54
N GLY A 107 -15.14 -11.59 -6.74
CA GLY A 107 -15.94 -11.54 -7.95
C GLY A 107 -16.88 -10.33 -7.94
N ASP A 108 -18.18 -10.58 -8.10
CA ASP A 108 -19.25 -9.57 -8.07
C ASP A 108 -19.91 -9.41 -6.69
N THR A 109 -19.42 -10.12 -5.67
CA THR A 109 -20.00 -10.09 -4.32
C THR A 109 -19.20 -9.15 -3.40
N TYR A 110 -19.83 -8.05 -2.98
CA TYR A 110 -19.25 -7.05 -2.07
C TYR A 110 -19.58 -7.36 -0.61
N VAL A 111 -18.62 -7.09 0.27
CA VAL A 111 -18.70 -7.36 1.72
C VAL A 111 -18.51 -6.07 2.50
N ASP A 112 -19.35 -5.83 3.51
CA ASP A 112 -19.12 -4.76 4.49
C ASP A 112 -17.93 -5.13 5.37
N SER A 113 -16.79 -4.52 5.10
CA SER A 113 -15.53 -4.70 5.84
C SER A 113 -15.37 -3.77 7.03
N GLY A 114 -16.26 -2.76 7.17
CA GLY A 114 -16.10 -1.68 8.12
C GLY A 114 -14.99 -0.67 7.83
N LEU A 115 -14.21 -0.83 6.77
CA LEU A 115 -13.13 0.12 6.39
C LEU A 115 -13.66 1.55 6.25
N ALA A 116 -14.83 1.73 5.64
CA ALA A 116 -15.48 3.04 5.50
C ALA A 116 -15.86 3.70 6.84
N ARG A 117 -15.97 2.91 7.92
CA ARG A 117 -16.21 3.39 9.29
C ARG A 117 -14.91 3.56 10.10
N GLY A 118 -13.76 3.34 9.48
CA GLY A 118 -12.46 3.39 10.15
C GLY A 118 -12.08 2.09 10.89
N GLU A 119 -12.80 0.99 10.68
CA GLU A 119 -12.46 -0.29 11.28
C GLU A 119 -11.14 -0.82 10.68
N LEU A 120 -10.26 -1.33 11.54
CA LEU A 120 -8.95 -1.86 11.12
C LEU A 120 -9.10 -3.36 10.83
N GLY A 121 -8.88 -3.77 9.58
CA GLY A 121 -8.94 -5.18 9.19
C GLY A 121 -7.55 -5.75 8.95
N GLN A 122 -7.13 -6.82 9.65
CA GLN A 122 -5.89 -7.61 9.41
C GLN A 122 -4.68 -6.84 8.82
N GLY A 123 -4.35 -5.63 9.30
CA GLY A 123 -3.23 -4.82 8.80
C GLY A 123 -3.57 -3.83 7.67
N ILE A 124 -4.72 -3.91 7.02
CA ILE A 124 -5.23 -2.87 6.11
C ILE A 124 -5.84 -1.75 6.96
N ILE A 125 -5.38 -0.52 6.76
CA ILE A 125 -5.75 0.65 7.56
C ILE A 125 -6.27 1.77 6.65
N PRO A 126 -7.41 2.40 6.96
CA PRO A 126 -7.86 3.60 6.25
C PRO A 126 -6.89 4.77 6.45
N THR A 127 -6.46 5.37 5.34
CA THR A 127 -5.50 6.49 5.28
C THR A 127 -5.91 7.60 4.30
N PRO A 128 -7.21 7.99 4.24
CA PRO A 128 -7.72 8.93 3.25
C PRO A 128 -6.98 10.27 3.27
N GLY A 129 -6.91 10.91 2.12
CA GLY A 129 -6.46 12.28 1.99
C GLY A 129 -5.81 12.55 0.65
N HIS A 130 -5.04 11.60 0.12
CA HIS A 130 -4.58 11.68 -1.28
C HIS A 130 -5.77 11.57 -2.21
N SER A 131 -6.55 10.49 -2.06
CA SER A 131 -7.91 10.35 -2.56
C SER A 131 -8.93 10.35 -1.40
N GLY A 132 -10.20 10.04 -1.71
CA GLY A 132 -11.26 9.99 -0.71
C GLY A 132 -11.33 8.70 0.10
N GLN A 133 -10.74 7.61 -0.38
CA GLN A 133 -10.94 6.26 0.17
C GLN A 133 -9.62 5.49 0.30
N ASP A 134 -8.50 6.18 0.48
CA ASP A 134 -7.18 5.53 0.52
C ASP A 134 -7.07 4.53 1.67
N VAL A 135 -6.33 3.45 1.42
CA VAL A 135 -5.90 2.48 2.42
C VAL A 135 -4.40 2.23 2.32
N SER A 136 -3.79 1.89 3.44
CA SER A 136 -2.40 1.43 3.53
C SER A 136 -2.34 0.04 4.17
N VAL A 137 -1.27 -0.71 3.92
CA VAL A 137 -1.06 -2.05 4.50
C VAL A 137 0.10 -2.03 5.48
N LYS A 138 -0.20 -2.29 6.75
CA LYS A 138 0.76 -2.38 7.85
C LYS A 138 1.16 -3.82 8.11
N VAL A 139 2.46 -4.09 8.02
CA VAL A 139 3.06 -5.40 8.28
C VAL A 139 3.90 -5.33 9.55
N ARG A 140 3.59 -6.18 10.52
CA ARG A 140 4.28 -6.26 11.81
C ARG A 140 5.24 -7.44 11.85
N GLY A 141 6.22 -7.38 12.74
CA GLY A 141 7.10 -8.52 13.03
C GLY A 141 8.06 -8.88 11.89
N THR A 142 8.36 -7.94 10.98
CA THR A 142 9.44 -8.16 10.00
C THR A 142 10.80 -8.06 10.70
N ALA A 143 11.82 -8.72 10.16
CA ALA A 143 13.19 -8.60 10.68
C ALA A 143 13.73 -7.15 10.65
N SER A 144 13.09 -6.26 9.90
CA SER A 144 13.51 -4.87 9.71
C SER A 144 12.64 -3.84 10.45
N GLY A 145 11.67 -4.29 11.26
CA GLY A 145 10.74 -3.44 12.02
C GLY A 145 9.28 -3.49 11.51
N GLU A 146 8.48 -2.51 11.92
CA GLU A 146 7.12 -2.30 11.37
C GLU A 146 7.21 -1.65 9.98
N LEU A 147 6.62 -2.30 8.98
CA LEU A 147 6.59 -1.84 7.60
C LEU A 147 5.20 -1.30 7.26
N LEU A 148 5.15 -0.20 6.50
CA LEU A 148 3.92 0.34 5.94
C LEU A 148 4.04 0.45 4.42
N VAL A 149 3.21 -0.31 3.69
CA VAL A 149 2.95 -0.06 2.26
C VAL A 149 1.90 1.03 2.18
N ALA A 150 2.31 2.23 1.79
CA ALA A 150 1.55 3.45 2.07
C ALA A 150 0.65 3.89 0.91
N GLY A 151 0.92 3.43 -0.32
CA GLY A 151 0.41 4.10 -1.52
C GLY A 151 0.86 5.56 -1.53
N ASP A 152 0.04 6.42 -2.12
CA ASP A 152 0.34 7.85 -2.26
C ASP A 152 0.07 8.67 -0.99
N LEU A 153 -0.15 8.01 0.16
CA LEU A 153 0.00 8.69 1.45
C LEU A 153 1.38 9.37 1.54
N PHE A 154 2.40 8.74 0.95
CA PHE A 154 3.69 9.33 0.64
C PHE A 154 3.99 9.15 -0.84
N GLU A 155 4.25 10.24 -1.55
CA GLU A 155 4.67 10.21 -2.95
C GLU A 155 6.07 9.57 -3.05
N ASN A 156 7.02 10.08 -2.28
CA ASN A 156 8.37 9.55 -2.13
C ASN A 156 9.03 10.14 -0.87
N TYR A 157 10.30 9.81 -0.59
CA TYR A 157 11.02 10.30 0.59
C TYR A 157 11.21 11.82 0.64
N GLN A 158 11.25 12.50 -0.51
CA GLN A 158 11.57 13.93 -0.63
C GLN A 158 10.34 14.76 -1.05
N ASP A 159 9.15 14.29 -0.73
CA ASP A 159 7.89 14.85 -1.24
C ASP A 159 7.34 16.05 -0.45
N GLU A 160 8.03 16.51 0.59
CA GLU A 160 7.53 17.54 1.53
C GLU A 160 7.07 18.84 0.85
N SER A 161 7.65 19.19 -0.29
CA SER A 161 7.27 20.37 -1.07
C SER A 161 6.20 20.12 -2.15
N SER A 162 5.83 18.87 -2.45
CA SER A 162 4.97 18.53 -3.60
C SER A 162 3.70 17.77 -3.24
N TRP A 163 3.70 16.91 -2.23
CA TRP A 163 2.57 15.98 -1.98
C TRP A 163 1.23 16.71 -1.75
N ARG A 164 1.27 17.94 -1.19
CA ARG A 164 0.06 18.74 -0.91
C ARG A 164 -0.68 19.16 -2.18
N GLU A 165 0.03 19.30 -3.30
CA GLU A 165 -0.58 19.69 -4.59
C GLU A 165 -1.30 18.52 -5.26
N LEU A 166 -0.96 17.28 -4.88
CA LEU A 166 -1.54 16.04 -5.41
C LEU A 166 -2.71 15.53 -4.58
N SER A 167 -2.98 16.17 -3.44
CA SER A 167 -3.90 15.70 -2.41
C SER A 167 -5.31 16.27 -2.56
N LEU A 168 -6.33 15.42 -2.48
CA LEU A 168 -7.73 15.87 -2.38
C LEU A 168 -8.06 16.51 -1.03
N ASN A 169 -7.37 16.10 0.05
CA ASN A 169 -7.54 16.66 1.40
C ASN A 169 -6.20 16.69 2.15
N PRO A 170 -5.40 17.75 1.96
CA PRO A 170 -4.07 17.85 2.56
C PRO A 170 -4.08 17.78 4.09
N ALA A 171 -5.10 18.33 4.73
CA ALA A 171 -5.19 18.32 6.20
C ALA A 171 -5.36 16.90 6.74
N LEU A 172 -6.21 16.09 6.10
CA LEU A 172 -6.43 14.70 6.50
C LEU A 172 -5.22 13.82 6.16
N GLN A 173 -4.67 13.95 4.95
CA GLN A 173 -3.45 13.22 4.55
C GLN A 173 -2.29 13.53 5.50
N GLN A 174 -2.11 14.79 5.92
CA GLN A 174 -1.10 15.18 6.91
C GLN A 174 -1.23 14.43 8.24
N GLN A 175 -2.45 14.23 8.74
CA GLN A 175 -2.71 13.50 9.98
C GLN A 175 -2.30 12.02 9.83
N HIS A 176 -2.66 11.40 8.71
CA HIS A 176 -2.28 10.02 8.42
C HIS A 176 -0.76 9.86 8.20
N ARG A 177 -0.11 10.81 7.53
CA ARG A 177 1.36 10.86 7.38
C ARG A 177 2.06 10.93 8.74
N GLN A 178 1.60 11.80 9.64
CA GLN A 178 2.16 11.91 10.99
C GLN A 178 2.03 10.60 11.77
N ARG A 179 0.86 9.96 11.71
CA ARG A 179 0.64 8.66 12.36
C ARG A 179 1.50 7.55 11.76
N ALA A 180 1.69 7.55 10.44
CA ALA A 180 2.58 6.62 9.77
C ALA A 180 4.03 6.79 10.25
N LEU A 181 4.55 8.02 10.27
CA LEU A 181 5.91 8.32 10.76
C LEU A 181 6.10 7.98 12.25
N GLN A 182 5.05 8.07 13.06
CA GLN A 182 5.13 7.64 14.47
C GLN A 182 5.22 6.12 14.61
N THR A 183 4.58 5.37 13.72
CA THR A 183 4.33 3.93 13.94
C THR A 183 4.99 2.99 12.93
N ALA A 184 5.59 3.46 11.85
CA ALA A 184 6.33 2.64 10.91
C ALA A 184 7.84 2.87 11.05
N ASP A 185 8.64 1.82 10.92
CA ASP A 185 10.09 1.89 10.83
C ASP A 185 10.55 2.00 9.37
N ILE A 186 9.76 1.45 8.45
CA ILE A 186 9.96 1.52 7.00
C ILE A 186 8.65 1.90 6.33
N ILE A 187 8.71 2.85 5.39
CA ILE A 187 7.60 3.24 4.53
C ILE A 187 7.95 2.88 3.08
N ILE A 188 7.02 2.21 2.41
CA ILE A 188 7.05 1.99 0.96
C ILE A 188 6.06 2.99 0.33
N PRO A 189 6.55 4.06 -0.33
CA PRO A 189 5.72 5.09 -0.93
C PRO A 189 5.16 4.68 -2.30
N GLY A 190 4.25 5.48 -2.84
CA GLY A 190 3.62 5.25 -4.14
C GLY A 190 4.56 5.43 -5.33
N HIS A 191 5.40 6.47 -5.32
CA HIS A 191 6.22 6.90 -6.46
C HIS A 191 7.70 7.08 -6.10
N GLY A 192 8.28 6.14 -5.35
CA GLY A 192 9.70 6.15 -5.04
C GLY A 192 10.22 4.90 -4.33
N LEU A 193 11.49 4.95 -3.95
CA LEU A 193 12.11 3.88 -3.17
C LEU A 193 11.58 3.83 -1.73
N PRO A 194 11.53 2.64 -1.10
CA PRO A 194 11.27 2.53 0.33
C PRO A 194 12.29 3.31 1.16
N PHE A 195 11.85 3.88 2.28
CA PHE A 195 12.71 4.66 3.17
C PHE A 195 12.51 4.29 4.63
N ARG A 196 13.59 4.43 5.41
CA ARG A 196 13.56 4.23 6.87
C ARG A 196 13.10 5.50 7.56
N VAL A 197 12.27 5.35 8.59
CA VAL A 197 11.83 6.44 9.44
C VAL A 197 12.82 6.63 10.58
N THR A 198 13.46 7.78 10.65
CA THR A 198 14.32 8.16 11.78
C THR A 198 13.54 8.97 12.79
N ARG A 199 13.32 8.42 13.98
CA ARG A 199 12.76 9.17 15.11
C ARG A 199 13.93 9.82 15.85
N GLY A 200 13.99 11.14 15.90
CA GLY A 200 14.98 11.84 16.73
C GLY A 200 14.87 11.36 18.17
N ALA A 201 16.01 11.16 18.85
CA ALA A 201 16.01 10.92 20.29
C ALA A 201 15.28 12.11 20.96
N GLN A 202 14.23 11.85 21.72
CA GLN A 202 13.70 12.88 22.62
C GLN A 202 14.82 13.22 23.59
N GLU A 203 15.27 14.48 23.59
CA GLU A 203 16.12 14.99 24.67
C GLU A 203 15.36 14.77 25.99
N PRO A 204 16.01 14.24 27.04
CA PRO A 204 15.38 14.11 28.34
C PRO A 204 14.92 15.51 28.76
N GLN A 205 13.61 15.67 29.02
CA GLN A 205 13.13 16.85 29.72
C GLN A 205 13.78 16.84 31.11
N GLU A 206 14.71 17.77 31.34
CA GLU A 206 15.17 18.07 32.69
C GLU A 206 13.96 18.48 33.52
N ALA A 207 13.65 17.67 34.53
CA ALA A 207 12.64 18.01 35.53
C ALA A 207 13.15 19.22 36.32
N SER A 208 12.50 20.37 36.14
CA SER A 208 12.63 21.55 37.00
C SER A 208 11.84 21.41 38.28
#